data_AF-A0A399YFQ4-F1
#
_entry.id   AF-A0A399YFQ4-F1
#
_cell.length_a   1.000
_cell.length_b   1.000
_cell.length_c   1.000
_cell.angle_alpha   90.00
_cell.angle_beta   90.00
_cell.angle_gamma   90.00
#
_symmetry.space_group_name_H-M   'P 1'
#
loop_
_entity.id
_entity.type
_entity.pdbx_description
1 polymer ?
#
loop_
_entity_poly.entity_id
_entity_poly.type
_entity_poly.pdbx_seq_one_letter_code
_entity_poly.pdbx_strand_id
1 'polypeptide(L)'
;MKSSPSLATVLILIMLLMVVAAGFVFLFQAELRFRDHLRILSAENETLRGERANIELELSGAVATRDALAAGLAAAEGDTRLLEGQLVESQQTVEQLTGQVATLTAEVDDLAADLVELEGAAQSRPPVAEIVTPEDGGTFPVSRPIEIVLVAGDVAGLASLTLEVNGRRFITYTLDGEKLYARTLDWNAPAQEGEVSFTVSAVNINGAKSVPQSVTITLADTEARNAATRAIVEANVSEMRGLEPLTPIAPVVLTRDELRERLAADFATDTTPQEARFEVLELSAFDFLGRDFDLYSALLALQSEGILGFYDPDTAEFVVISDGALLDPSAQLTHAHEFVHALQDQHEEVESILNPPDQADVDFLREFPPVLVNDLAFAYTSGVEFVVDLYKEGGFEAIDAAWANPPASTEHILHPDRYRAGDLPQIVALAPLTDTLGAGWTLLNENVLGEFYLREYLDQQLTTPVSARAAAGWGGDRYAVYWNETEEGLVMAMRLVWDSPEDAAEFARAYPDYPAALTGSEASAQPGGSTCWTGDDVICFLQLDGDSLIARAPDMPTALAILATLSAPHS
;
A
#
# COMPACT_ATOMS: atom_id res chain seq x y z
N MET A 1 -58.12 -0.85 -22.48
CA MET A 1 -57.21 -0.16 -23.42
C MET A 1 -55.96 0.23 -22.63
N LYS A 2 -54.92 -0.62 -22.64
CA LYS A 2 -53.62 -0.29 -22.04
C LYS A 2 -52.83 0.52 -23.07
N SER A 3 -52.43 1.72 -22.68
CA SER A 3 -51.61 2.64 -23.47
C SER A 3 -50.29 1.98 -23.83
N SER A 4 -49.99 1.91 -25.13
CA SER A 4 -48.65 1.66 -25.65
C SER A 4 -47.67 2.67 -25.03
N PRO A 5 -46.46 2.25 -24.61
CA PRO A 5 -45.44 3.20 -24.17
C PRO A 5 -45.23 4.22 -25.29
N SER A 6 -45.15 5.50 -24.91
CA SER A 6 -45.02 6.58 -25.88
C SER A 6 -43.77 6.33 -26.74
N LEU A 7 -43.92 6.48 -28.06
CA LEU A 7 -42.84 6.33 -29.04
C LEU A 7 -41.55 7.10 -28.63
N ALA A 8 -41.71 8.17 -27.83
CA ALA A 8 -40.64 8.97 -27.25
C ALA A 8 -39.75 8.19 -26.26
N THR A 9 -40.31 7.32 -25.41
CA THR A 9 -39.54 6.56 -24.41
C THR A 9 -38.64 5.51 -25.07
N VAL A 10 -39.13 4.87 -26.14
CA VAL A 10 -38.35 3.91 -26.94
C VAL A 10 -37.23 4.62 -27.70
N LEU A 11 -37.49 5.80 -28.25
CA LEU A 11 -36.47 6.62 -28.93
C LEU A 11 -35.38 7.11 -27.97
N ILE A 12 -35.72 7.50 -26.74
CA ILE A 12 -34.75 7.92 -25.72
C ILE A 12 -33.85 6.75 -25.30
N LEU A 13 -34.43 5.56 -25.09
CA LEU A 13 -33.64 4.36 -24.77
C LEU A 13 -32.71 3.95 -25.91
N ILE A 14 -33.17 4.01 -27.16
CA ILE A 14 -32.32 3.75 -28.33
C ILE A 14 -31.20 4.80 -28.44
N MET A 15 -31.48 6.06 -28.14
CA MET A 15 -30.48 7.13 -28.18
C MET A 15 -29.43 6.98 -27.07
N LEU A 16 -29.85 6.63 -25.85
CA LEU A 16 -28.94 6.29 -24.74
C LEU A 16 -28.07 5.08 -25.09
N LEU A 17 -28.65 4.03 -25.70
CA LEU A 17 -27.93 2.84 -26.12
C LEU A 17 -26.91 3.15 -27.24
N MET A 18 -27.24 4.07 -28.16
CA MET A 18 -26.28 4.56 -29.15
C MET A 18 -25.17 5.43 -28.56
N VAL A 19 -25.46 6.23 -27.52
CA VAL A 19 -24.44 7.03 -26.82
C VAL A 19 -23.46 6.11 -26.06
N VAL A 20 -23.97 5.07 -25.40
CA VAL A 20 -23.14 4.05 -24.74
C VAL A 20 -22.31 3.27 -25.76
N ALA A 21 -22.91 2.84 -26.88
CA ALA A 21 -22.19 2.16 -27.96
C ALA A 21 -21.10 3.05 -28.60
N ALA A 22 -21.37 4.35 -28.78
CA ALA A 22 -20.37 5.30 -29.28
C ALA A 22 -19.22 5.50 -28.28
N GLY A 23 -19.52 5.55 -26.97
CA GLY A 23 -18.51 5.59 -25.91
C GLY A 23 -17.60 4.35 -25.93
N PHE A 24 -18.20 3.16 -26.12
CA PHE A 24 -17.46 1.90 -26.24
C PHE A 24 -16.54 1.87 -27.47
N VAL A 25 -17.00 2.38 -28.62
CA VAL A 25 -16.18 2.49 -29.84
C VAL A 25 -15.02 3.47 -29.65
N PHE A 26 -15.22 4.58 -28.95
CA PHE A 26 -14.13 5.53 -28.66
C PHE A 26 -13.08 4.94 -27.71
N LEU A 27 -13.48 4.21 -26.67
CA LEU A 27 -12.57 3.50 -25.77
C LEU A 27 -11.78 2.42 -26.50
N PHE A 28 -12.45 1.62 -27.33
CA PHE A 28 -11.81 0.58 -28.13
C PHE A 28 -10.82 1.16 -29.18
N GLN A 29 -11.15 2.31 -29.79
CA GLN A 29 -10.23 3.00 -30.71
C GLN A 29 -9.03 3.63 -30.00
N ALA A 30 -9.22 4.12 -28.75
CA ALA A 30 -8.11 4.63 -27.94
C ALA A 30 -7.12 3.51 -27.60
N GLU A 31 -7.63 2.32 -27.25
CA GLU A 31 -6.81 1.15 -26.96
C GLU A 31 -5.98 0.68 -28.17
N LEU A 32 -6.57 0.69 -29.37
CA LEU A 32 -5.84 0.35 -30.60
C LEU A 32 -4.73 1.35 -30.92
N ARG A 33 -4.96 2.66 -30.76
CA ARG A 33 -3.92 3.69 -30.98
C ARG A 33 -2.79 3.57 -29.96
N PHE A 34 -3.12 3.22 -28.72
CA PHE A 34 -2.14 3.01 -27.67
C PHE A 34 -1.24 1.81 -27.98
N ARG A 35 -1.82 0.69 -28.44
CA ARG A 35 -1.07 -0.50 -28.88
C ARG A 35 -0.11 -0.20 -30.04
N ASP A 36 -0.53 0.62 -31.01
CA ASP A 36 0.34 1.01 -32.12
C ASP A 36 1.49 1.93 -31.68
N HIS A 37 1.24 2.87 -30.75
CA HIS A 37 2.31 3.68 -30.15
C HIS A 37 3.33 2.83 -29.40
N LEU A 38 2.88 1.84 -28.62
CA LEU A 38 3.78 0.92 -27.91
C LEU A 38 4.66 0.11 -28.86
N ARG A 39 4.13 -0.33 -30.02
CA ARG A 39 4.93 -1.02 -31.04
C ARG A 39 6.01 -0.13 -31.63
N ILE A 40 5.71 1.14 -31.90
CA ILE A 40 6.68 2.10 -32.43
C ILE A 40 7.80 2.35 -31.40
N LEU A 41 7.43 2.60 -30.14
CA LEU A 41 8.37 2.78 -29.04
C LEU A 41 9.26 1.55 -28.82
N SER A 42 8.70 0.34 -28.94
CA SER A 42 9.47 -0.91 -28.84
C SER A 42 10.50 -1.03 -29.97
N ALA A 43 10.13 -0.69 -31.21
CA ALA A 43 11.04 -0.76 -32.36
C ALA A 43 12.16 0.29 -32.29
N GLU A 44 11.86 1.49 -31.80
CA GLU A 44 12.87 2.52 -31.52
C GLU A 44 13.84 2.07 -30.42
N ASN A 45 13.35 1.40 -29.37
CA ASN A 45 14.19 0.88 -28.30
C ASN A 45 15.16 -0.21 -28.79
N GLU A 46 14.70 -1.14 -29.63
CA GLU A 46 15.56 -2.15 -30.25
C GLU A 46 16.64 -1.52 -31.14
N THR A 47 16.30 -0.47 -31.89
CA THR A 47 17.26 0.26 -32.73
C THR A 47 18.34 0.92 -31.87
N LEU A 48 17.96 1.61 -30.79
CA LEU A 48 18.89 2.24 -29.85
C LEU A 48 19.80 1.23 -29.13
N ARG A 49 19.27 0.05 -28.78
CA ARG A 49 20.08 -1.05 -28.23
C ARG A 49 21.12 -1.55 -29.23
N GLY A 50 20.75 -1.64 -30.51
CA GLY A 50 21.67 -1.99 -31.60
C GLY A 50 22.78 -0.95 -31.78
N GLU A 51 22.45 0.34 -31.76
CA GLU A 51 23.44 1.43 -31.84
C GLU A 51 24.40 1.40 -30.66
N ARG A 52 23.89 1.20 -29.44
CA ARG A 52 24.72 1.07 -28.22
C ARG A 52 25.71 -0.10 -28.32
N ALA A 53 25.26 -1.26 -28.75
CA ALA A 53 26.14 -2.44 -28.90
C ALA A 53 27.28 -2.18 -29.91
N ASN A 54 26.99 -1.42 -30.97
CA ASN A 54 27.99 -1.07 -31.97
C ASN A 54 29.04 -0.08 -31.42
N ILE A 55 28.61 0.89 -30.61
CA ILE A 55 29.51 1.83 -29.91
C ILE A 55 30.40 1.09 -28.90
N GLU A 56 29.85 0.13 -28.16
CA GLU A 56 30.63 -0.69 -27.22
C GLU A 56 31.70 -1.54 -27.93
N LEU A 57 31.41 -2.03 -29.15
CA LEU A 57 32.36 -2.75 -29.98
C LEU A 57 33.50 -1.83 -30.49
N GLU A 58 33.18 -0.62 -30.95
CA GLU A 58 34.19 0.38 -31.34
C GLU A 58 35.10 0.77 -30.17
N LEU A 59 34.52 0.97 -28.99
CA LEU A 59 35.27 1.27 -27.76
C LEU A 59 36.23 0.14 -27.38
N SER A 60 35.78 -1.12 -27.47
CA SER A 60 36.62 -2.29 -27.22
C SER A 60 37.80 -2.38 -28.19
N GLY A 61 37.58 -2.09 -29.47
CA GLY A 61 38.64 -2.02 -30.48
C GLY A 61 39.67 -0.91 -30.22
N ALA A 62 39.22 0.26 -29.74
CA ALA A 62 40.10 1.35 -29.37
C ALA A 62 40.98 1.01 -28.15
N VAL A 63 40.42 0.31 -27.16
CA VAL A 63 41.16 -0.17 -25.97
C VAL A 63 42.23 -1.19 -26.35
N ALA A 64 41.91 -2.17 -27.21
CA ALA A 64 42.89 -3.14 -27.68
C ALA A 64 44.06 -2.48 -28.44
N THR A 65 43.79 -1.42 -29.21
CA THR A 65 44.80 -0.64 -29.93
C THR A 65 45.71 0.12 -28.97
N ARG A 66 45.16 0.71 -27.90
CA ARG A 66 45.92 1.36 -26.82
C ARG A 66 46.88 0.39 -26.13
N ASP A 67 46.43 -0.81 -25.82
CA ASP A 67 47.24 -1.80 -25.08
C ASP A 67 48.40 -2.34 -25.94
N ALA A 68 48.19 -2.51 -27.26
CA ALA A 68 49.25 -2.84 -28.21
C ALA A 68 50.31 -1.72 -28.34
N LEU A 69 49.89 -0.45 -28.30
CA LEU A 69 50.78 0.71 -28.27
C LEU A 69 51.61 0.78 -26.97
N ALA A 70 50.99 0.46 -25.82
CA ALA A 70 51.68 0.42 -24.53
C ALA A 70 52.78 -0.67 -24.49
N ALA A 71 52.54 -1.83 -25.09
CA ALA A 71 53.55 -2.89 -25.22
C ALA A 71 54.74 -2.49 -26.11
N GLY A 72 54.50 -1.66 -27.14
CA GLY A 72 55.56 -1.10 -27.99
C GLY A 72 56.42 -0.06 -27.27
N LEU A 73 55.84 0.70 -26.34
CA LEU A 73 56.53 1.76 -25.60
C LEU A 73 57.55 1.19 -24.60
N ALA A 74 57.24 0.07 -23.95
CA ALA A 74 58.14 -0.60 -23.01
C ALA A 74 59.45 -1.11 -23.63
N ALA A 75 59.50 -1.28 -24.96
CA ALA A 75 60.72 -1.69 -25.68
C ALA A 75 61.66 -0.51 -26.02
N ALA A 76 61.18 0.75 -25.94
CA ALA A 76 61.92 1.94 -26.34
C ALA A 76 62.69 2.61 -25.17
N GLU A 77 62.38 2.27 -23.92
CA GLU A 77 62.98 2.85 -22.71
C GLU A 77 64.43 2.39 -22.41
N GLY A 78 65.03 1.57 -23.28
CA GLY A 78 66.46 1.19 -23.20
C GLY A 78 67.44 2.30 -23.56
N ASP A 79 67.05 3.30 -24.35
CA ASP A 79 67.98 4.29 -24.94
C ASP A 79 67.86 5.69 -24.30
N THR A 80 68.22 5.72 -23.02
CA THR A 80 68.66 6.83 -22.16
C THR A 80 69.35 8.03 -22.87
N ARG A 81 68.66 8.85 -23.69
CA ARG A 81 69.11 10.17 -24.20
C ARG A 81 67.93 11.04 -24.69
N LEU A 82 66.97 11.37 -23.83
CA LEU A 82 65.92 12.38 -24.12
C LEU A 82 65.47 13.20 -22.89
N LEU A 83 66.19 13.06 -21.77
CA LEU A 83 65.87 13.61 -20.43
C LEU A 83 66.20 15.10 -20.22
N GLU A 84 66.78 15.82 -21.19
CA GLU A 84 67.17 17.24 -21.02
C GLU A 84 66.08 18.24 -21.47
N GLY A 85 65.17 17.85 -22.37
CA GLY A 85 64.04 18.71 -22.80
C GLY A 85 62.84 18.67 -21.86
N GLN A 86 62.55 17.50 -21.29
CA GLN A 86 61.42 17.28 -20.37
C GLN A 86 61.60 17.98 -19.01
N LEU A 87 62.83 18.36 -18.63
CA LEU A 87 63.10 19.09 -17.39
C LEU A 87 62.63 20.55 -17.45
N VAL A 88 62.74 21.22 -18.60
CA VAL A 88 62.28 22.60 -18.80
C VAL A 88 60.75 22.65 -18.85
N GLU A 89 60.12 21.69 -19.53
CA GLU A 89 58.66 21.59 -19.62
C GLU A 89 58.04 21.17 -18.27
N SER A 90 58.72 20.30 -17.51
CA SER A 90 58.35 19.99 -16.13
C SER A 90 58.52 21.18 -15.18
N GLN A 91 59.56 22.01 -15.34
CA GLN A 91 59.73 23.25 -14.56
C GLN A 91 58.64 24.27 -14.89
N GLN A 92 58.29 24.45 -16.17
CA GLN A 92 57.18 25.31 -16.58
C GLN A 92 55.82 24.79 -16.10
N THR A 93 55.62 23.46 -16.10
CA THR A 93 54.41 22.84 -15.55
C THR A 93 54.34 23.02 -14.03
N VAL A 94 55.46 22.92 -13.30
CA VAL A 94 55.51 23.18 -11.86
C VAL A 94 55.26 24.66 -11.57
N GLU A 95 55.82 25.60 -12.33
CA GLU A 95 55.51 27.03 -12.20
C GLU A 95 54.04 27.34 -12.52
N GLN A 96 53.48 26.72 -13.56
CA GLN A 96 52.08 26.86 -13.92
C GLN A 96 51.15 26.28 -12.84
N LEU A 97 51.45 25.09 -12.33
CA LEU A 97 50.70 24.47 -11.23
C LEU A 97 50.85 25.28 -9.93
N THR A 98 52.03 25.84 -9.66
CA THR A 98 52.24 26.73 -8.51
C THR A 98 51.42 28.01 -8.65
N GLY A 99 51.33 28.57 -9.86
CA GLY A 99 50.45 29.70 -10.18
C GLY A 99 48.96 29.36 -10.06
N GLN A 100 48.56 28.16 -10.49
CA GLN A 100 47.18 27.66 -10.31
C GLN A 100 46.86 27.42 -8.84
N VAL A 101 47.78 26.87 -8.05
CA VAL A 101 47.62 26.71 -6.59
C VAL A 101 47.54 28.07 -5.91
N ALA A 102 48.32 29.07 -6.32
CA ALA A 102 48.22 30.42 -5.79
C ALA A 102 46.87 31.08 -6.15
N THR A 103 46.38 30.85 -7.37
CA THR A 103 45.07 31.34 -7.83
C THR A 103 43.93 30.67 -7.06
N LEU A 104 43.96 29.34 -6.94
CA LEU A 104 42.97 28.58 -6.17
C LEU A 104 43.02 28.91 -4.68
N THR A 105 44.20 29.15 -4.11
CA THR A 105 44.32 29.62 -2.72
C THR A 105 43.65 30.99 -2.55
N ALA A 106 43.87 31.92 -3.49
CA ALA A 106 43.19 33.22 -3.47
C ALA A 106 41.67 33.08 -3.67
N GLU A 107 41.20 32.20 -4.56
CA GLU A 107 39.78 31.89 -4.72
C GLU A 107 39.18 31.27 -3.45
N VAL A 108 39.94 30.42 -2.72
CA VAL A 108 39.52 29.87 -1.43
C VAL A 108 39.46 30.96 -0.35
N ASP A 109 40.41 31.89 -0.31
CA ASP A 109 40.40 33.02 0.62
C ASP A 109 39.23 33.97 0.31
N ASP A 110 38.96 34.24 -0.96
CA ASP A 110 37.81 35.03 -1.42
C ASP A 110 36.49 34.31 -1.10
N LEU A 111 36.38 33.01 -1.37
CA LEU A 111 35.21 32.19 -0.99
C LEU A 111 35.03 32.11 0.53
N ALA A 112 36.11 32.11 1.31
CA ALA A 112 36.03 32.15 2.76
C ALA A 112 35.57 33.53 3.26
N ALA A 113 35.98 34.61 2.60
CA ALA A 113 35.48 35.95 2.88
C ALA A 113 33.99 36.08 2.51
N ASP A 114 33.58 35.55 1.35
CA ASP A 114 32.19 35.48 0.92
C ASP A 114 31.36 34.63 1.88
N LEU A 115 31.89 33.51 2.37
CA LEU A 115 31.22 32.67 3.38
C LEU A 115 31.01 33.44 4.69
N VAL A 116 32.02 34.19 5.17
CA VAL A 116 31.88 35.04 6.35
C VAL A 116 30.85 36.15 6.13
N GLU A 117 30.80 36.75 4.95
CA GLU A 117 29.78 37.75 4.59
C GLU A 117 28.37 37.12 4.52
N LEU A 118 28.24 35.93 3.93
CA LEU A 118 26.99 35.18 3.86
C LEU A 118 26.52 34.71 5.25
N GLU A 119 27.43 34.25 6.12
CA GLU A 119 27.14 33.90 7.51
C GLU A 119 26.70 35.14 8.31
N GLY A 120 27.35 36.28 8.12
CA GLY A 120 26.95 37.55 8.71
C GLY A 120 25.57 38.02 8.20
N ALA A 121 25.32 37.89 6.90
CA ALA A 121 24.02 38.21 6.30
C ALA A 121 22.92 37.26 6.79
N ALA A 122 23.22 35.96 6.93
CA ALA A 122 22.32 34.95 7.46
C ALA A 122 21.97 35.22 8.93
N GLN A 123 22.94 35.59 9.77
CA GLN A 123 22.74 35.96 11.18
C GLN A 123 21.92 37.25 11.38
N SER A 124 21.82 38.09 10.35
CA SER A 124 21.03 39.33 10.36
C SER A 124 19.56 39.13 9.96
N ARG A 125 19.21 37.95 9.41
CA ARG A 125 17.83 37.65 9.02
C ARG A 125 16.96 37.46 10.27
N PRO A 126 15.71 37.95 10.24
CA PRO A 126 14.77 37.67 11.31
C PRO A 126 14.37 36.19 11.30
N PRO A 127 14.01 35.62 12.47
CA PRO A 127 13.50 34.26 12.57
C PRO A 127 12.17 34.13 11.83
N VAL A 128 11.80 32.91 11.46
CA VAL A 128 10.47 32.56 10.92
C VAL A 128 9.67 31.89 12.03
N ALA A 129 8.39 32.22 12.15
CA ALA A 129 7.45 31.58 13.05
C ALA A 129 6.13 31.37 12.31
N GLU A 130 5.57 30.17 12.45
CA GLU A 130 4.36 29.74 11.73
C GLU A 130 3.43 28.92 12.64
N ILE A 131 2.12 29.08 12.42
CA ILE A 131 1.03 28.25 12.94
C ILE A 131 0.68 27.28 11.82
N VAL A 132 0.92 25.99 12.06
CA VAL A 132 0.65 24.91 11.11
C VAL A 132 -0.81 24.47 11.20
N THR A 133 -1.32 24.35 12.42
CA THR A 133 -2.75 24.15 12.70
C THR A 133 -3.14 25.05 13.88
N PRO A 134 -4.37 25.63 13.89
CA PRO A 134 -5.41 25.52 12.86
C PRO A 134 -5.07 26.27 11.55
N GLU A 135 -5.74 25.90 10.46
CA GLU A 135 -5.68 26.65 9.19
C GLU A 135 -6.49 27.95 9.26
N ASP A 136 -6.10 28.95 8.47
CA ASP A 136 -6.80 30.23 8.40
C ASP A 136 -8.19 30.08 7.78
N GLY A 137 -9.20 30.62 8.47
CA GLY A 137 -10.61 30.50 8.11
C GLY A 137 -11.31 29.23 8.60
N GLY A 138 -10.62 28.33 9.31
CA GLY A 138 -11.22 27.09 9.82
C GLY A 138 -12.36 27.34 10.82
N THR A 139 -13.35 26.43 10.86
CA THR A 139 -14.47 26.46 11.82
C THR A 139 -14.33 25.32 12.82
N PHE A 140 -14.37 25.63 14.12
CA PHE A 140 -14.12 24.68 15.20
C PHE A 140 -15.22 24.72 16.28
N PRO A 141 -15.45 23.60 17.00
CA PRO A 141 -16.44 23.53 18.05
C PRO A 141 -16.11 24.44 19.25
N VAL A 142 -17.13 25.10 19.80
CA VAL A 142 -17.06 25.74 21.12
C VAL A 142 -16.84 24.69 22.22
N SER A 143 -16.23 25.10 23.35
CA SER A 143 -16.04 24.24 24.53
C SER A 143 -15.24 22.95 24.33
N ARG A 144 -14.53 22.80 23.21
CA ARG A 144 -13.61 21.69 22.93
C ARG A 144 -12.17 22.20 22.86
N PRO A 145 -11.17 21.37 23.22
CA PRO A 145 -9.77 21.67 22.93
C PRO A 145 -9.56 21.79 21.42
N ILE A 146 -8.77 22.78 21.01
CA ILE A 146 -8.28 22.94 19.64
C ILE A 146 -6.78 22.77 19.68
N GLU A 147 -6.25 21.83 18.91
CA GLU A 147 -4.83 21.61 18.78
C GLU A 147 -4.19 22.79 18.02
N ILE A 148 -3.11 23.33 18.57
CA ILE A 148 -2.29 24.36 17.93
C ILE A 148 -0.87 23.82 17.78
N VAL A 149 -0.40 23.77 16.53
CA VAL A 149 0.98 23.39 16.22
C VAL A 149 1.73 24.64 15.79
N LEU A 150 2.76 24.98 16.56
CA LEU A 150 3.64 26.11 16.31
C LEU A 150 4.99 25.60 15.83
N VAL A 151 5.54 26.24 14.79
CA VAL A 151 6.89 25.97 14.31
C VAL A 151 7.65 27.28 14.20
N ALA A 152 8.92 27.28 14.59
CA ALA A 152 9.81 28.42 14.39
C ALA A 152 11.21 27.96 14.01
N GLY A 153 11.88 28.73 13.17
CA GLY A 153 13.23 28.41 12.69
C GLY A 153 14.09 29.65 12.49
N ASP A 154 15.36 29.54 12.83
CA ASP A 154 16.36 30.60 12.66
C ASP A 154 17.78 30.04 12.58
N VAL A 155 18.60 30.60 11.70
CA VAL A 155 19.98 30.14 11.49
C VAL A 155 20.95 30.58 12.60
N ALA A 156 20.70 31.72 13.24
CA ALA A 156 21.47 32.20 14.39
C ALA A 156 21.03 31.48 15.69
N GLY A 157 19.78 31.02 15.74
CA GLY A 157 19.20 30.32 16.88
C GLY A 157 18.11 31.17 17.54
N LEU A 158 17.06 30.50 18.03
CA LEU A 158 15.89 31.12 18.61
C LEU A 158 16.14 31.46 20.08
N ALA A 159 15.71 32.65 20.52
CA ALA A 159 15.67 33.06 21.92
C ALA A 159 14.28 32.87 22.54
N SER A 160 13.22 33.11 21.77
CA SER A 160 11.85 32.88 22.23
C SER A 160 10.85 32.72 21.10
N LEU A 161 9.75 32.04 21.39
CA LEU A 161 8.56 31.93 20.57
C LEU A 161 7.34 32.35 21.39
N THR A 162 6.52 33.27 20.89
CA THR A 162 5.34 33.79 21.58
C THR A 162 4.09 33.54 20.76
N LEU A 163 3.08 32.97 21.41
CA LEU A 163 1.72 32.86 20.89
C LEU A 163 0.81 33.86 21.62
N GLU A 164 0.07 34.64 20.84
CA GLU A 164 -0.98 35.53 21.30
C GLU A 164 -2.35 35.03 20.83
N VAL A 165 -3.37 35.23 21.66
CA VAL A 165 -4.76 34.91 21.37
C VAL A 165 -5.56 36.21 21.50
N ASN A 166 -6.20 36.64 20.41
CA ASN A 166 -6.93 37.91 20.32
C ASN A 166 -6.09 39.12 20.77
N GLY A 167 -4.83 39.17 20.33
CA GLY A 167 -3.86 40.22 20.66
C GLY A 167 -3.42 40.25 22.13
N ARG A 168 -3.72 39.20 22.91
CA ARG A 168 -3.22 39.02 24.27
C ARG A 168 -2.23 37.86 24.30
N ARG A 169 -1.05 38.10 24.88
CA ARG A 169 -0.06 37.05 25.09
C ARG A 169 -0.66 35.88 25.85
N PHE A 170 -0.63 34.70 25.24
CA PHE A 170 -1.10 33.46 25.82
C PHE A 170 0.07 32.70 26.46
N ILE A 171 1.14 32.46 25.68
CA ILE A 171 2.34 31.77 26.17
C ILE A 171 3.59 32.28 25.46
N THR A 172 4.72 32.24 26.16
CA THR A 172 6.06 32.45 25.59
C THR A 172 6.94 31.28 25.98
N TYR A 173 7.53 30.64 24.99
CA TYR A 173 8.58 29.64 25.14
C TYR A 173 9.93 30.34 25.11
N THR A 174 10.75 30.13 26.13
CA THR A 174 12.16 30.52 26.11
C THR A 174 12.95 29.42 25.44
N LEU A 175 13.75 29.79 24.45
CA LEU A 175 14.51 28.86 23.61
C LEU A 175 16.00 29.19 23.78
N ASP A 176 16.81 28.20 24.11
CA ASP A 176 18.23 28.40 24.46
C ASP A 176 19.14 28.34 23.21
N GLY A 177 18.76 29.05 22.15
CA GLY A 177 19.50 29.09 20.88
C GLY A 177 19.19 27.94 19.92
N GLU A 178 18.10 27.20 20.14
CA GLU A 178 17.66 26.15 19.22
C GLU A 178 17.37 26.72 17.82
N LYS A 179 17.85 26.05 16.77
CA LYS A 179 17.68 26.53 15.38
C LYS A 179 16.32 26.23 14.78
N LEU A 180 15.64 25.22 15.31
CA LEU A 180 14.30 24.81 14.90
C LEU A 180 13.56 24.37 16.16
N TYR A 181 12.33 24.85 16.33
CA TYR A 181 11.46 24.50 17.44
C TYR A 181 10.07 24.20 16.90
N ALA A 182 9.49 23.09 17.34
CA ALA A 182 8.11 22.73 17.05
C ALA A 182 7.41 22.38 18.36
N ARG A 183 6.15 22.82 18.51
CA ARG A 183 5.36 22.56 19.69
C ARG A 183 3.88 22.40 19.37
N THR A 184 3.33 21.30 19.85
CA THR A 184 1.88 21.07 19.92
C THR A 184 1.36 21.48 21.29
N LEU A 185 0.21 22.15 21.33
CA LEU A 185 -0.53 22.45 22.55
C LEU A 185 -2.03 22.43 22.31
N ASP A 186 -2.80 22.18 23.37
CA ASP A 186 -4.25 22.29 23.34
C ASP A 186 -4.70 23.65 23.87
N TRP A 187 -5.47 24.37 23.06
CA TRP A 187 -6.17 25.58 23.46
C TRP A 187 -7.65 25.28 23.72
N ASN A 188 -8.08 25.41 24.97
CA ASN A 188 -9.47 25.17 25.35
C ASN A 188 -10.38 26.29 24.82
N ALA A 189 -11.21 25.98 23.83
CA ALA A 189 -12.13 26.94 23.26
C ALA A 189 -13.19 27.39 24.29
N PRO A 190 -13.53 28.69 24.34
CA PRO A 190 -14.63 29.17 25.16
C PRO A 190 -15.98 28.62 24.68
N ALA A 191 -16.99 28.72 25.54
CA ALA A 191 -18.38 28.34 25.21
C ALA A 191 -19.10 29.35 24.29
N GLN A 192 -18.43 30.43 23.89
CA GLN A 192 -19.02 31.50 23.11
C GLN A 192 -18.58 31.40 21.66
N GLU A 193 -19.55 31.45 20.73
CA GLU A 193 -19.28 31.55 19.30
C GLU A 193 -18.61 32.89 18.94
N GLY A 194 -17.76 32.88 17.91
CA GLY A 194 -17.11 34.08 17.40
C GLY A 194 -15.74 33.81 16.79
N GLU A 195 -15.12 34.85 16.23
CA GLU A 195 -13.78 34.76 15.68
C GLU A 195 -12.71 34.78 16.77
N VAL A 196 -11.68 33.96 16.57
CA VAL A 196 -10.48 33.93 17.41
C VAL A 196 -9.27 34.05 16.50
N SER A 197 -8.42 35.03 16.79
CA SER A 197 -7.17 35.23 16.07
C SER A 197 -5.99 34.76 16.92
N PHE A 198 -5.22 33.84 16.36
CA PHE A 198 -3.93 33.41 16.90
C PHE A 198 -2.83 34.15 16.17
N THR A 199 -1.86 34.69 16.91
CA THR A 199 -0.69 35.35 16.32
C THR A 199 0.58 34.75 16.90
N VAL A 200 1.46 34.23 16.06
CA VAL A 200 2.77 33.71 16.47
C VAL A 200 3.88 34.66 16.07
N SER A 201 4.87 34.83 16.93
CA SER A 201 6.10 35.57 16.63
C SER A 201 7.30 34.99 17.37
N ALA A 202 8.48 35.04 16.73
CA ALA A 202 9.73 34.58 17.31
C ALA A 202 10.74 35.72 17.47
N VAL A 203 11.68 35.53 18.40
CA VAL A 203 12.86 36.38 18.57
C VAL A 203 14.09 35.47 18.55
N ASN A 204 15.11 35.84 17.78
CA ASN A 204 16.37 35.08 17.74
C ASN A 204 17.36 35.56 18.83
N ILE A 205 18.46 34.84 19.03
CA ILE A 205 19.49 35.17 20.05
C ILE A 205 20.15 36.54 19.84
N ASN A 206 20.08 37.06 18.62
CA ASN A 206 20.58 38.39 18.26
C ASN A 206 19.55 39.51 18.52
N GLY A 207 18.34 39.17 18.98
CA GLY A 207 17.26 40.11 19.28
C GLY A 207 16.42 40.53 18.07
N ALA A 208 16.63 39.95 16.89
CA ALA A 208 15.79 40.18 15.71
C ALA A 208 14.45 39.47 15.87
N LYS A 209 13.36 40.13 15.45
CA LYS A 209 11.98 39.63 15.58
C LYS A 209 11.44 39.17 14.24
N SER A 210 10.69 38.07 14.24
CA SER A 210 9.96 37.61 13.06
C SER A 210 8.88 38.61 12.66
N VAL A 211 8.45 38.53 11.40
CA VAL A 211 7.13 39.05 11.03
C VAL A 211 6.09 38.21 11.78
N PRO A 212 5.13 38.82 12.50
CA PRO A 212 4.06 38.05 13.13
C PRO A 212 3.18 37.40 12.07
N GLN A 213 2.92 36.10 12.19
CA GLN A 213 1.95 35.41 11.36
C GLN A 213 0.68 35.19 12.18
N SER A 214 -0.48 35.43 11.57
CA SER A 214 -1.77 35.27 12.22
C SER A 214 -2.68 34.34 11.46
N VAL A 215 -3.46 33.57 12.19
CA VAL A 215 -4.52 32.69 11.72
C VAL A 215 -5.80 33.10 12.45
N THR A 216 -6.90 33.23 11.72
CA THR A 216 -8.22 33.52 12.28
C THR A 216 -9.13 32.33 12.07
N ILE A 217 -9.70 31.81 13.17
CA ILE A 217 -10.69 30.74 13.14
C ILE A 217 -12.06 31.25 13.58
N THR A 218 -13.10 30.49 13.23
CA THR A 218 -14.46 30.70 13.73
C THR A 218 -14.81 29.63 14.74
N LEU A 219 -15.21 30.03 15.95
CA LEU A 219 -15.85 29.13 16.91
C LEU A 219 -17.35 29.10 16.69
N ALA A 220 -17.90 27.90 16.59
CA ALA A 220 -19.31 27.65 16.36
C ALA A 220 -19.81 26.48 17.22
N ASP A 221 -21.10 26.47 17.54
CA ASP A 221 -21.78 25.26 18.02
C ASP A 221 -22.03 24.33 16.82
N THR A 222 -20.97 23.67 16.38
CA THR A 222 -20.99 22.80 15.20
C THR A 222 -21.91 21.62 15.41
N GLU A 223 -22.00 21.07 16.62
CA GLU A 223 -22.87 19.94 16.93
C GLU A 223 -24.35 20.32 16.91
N ALA A 224 -24.75 21.48 17.46
CA ALA A 224 -26.14 21.93 17.32
C ALA A 224 -26.54 22.17 15.85
N ARG A 225 -25.61 22.70 15.04
CA ARG A 225 -25.82 22.88 13.59
C ARG A 225 -25.91 21.55 12.86
N ASN A 226 -25.03 20.60 13.19
CA ASN A 226 -25.04 19.25 12.64
C ASN A 226 -26.32 18.51 13.03
N ALA A 227 -26.78 18.61 14.28
CA ALA A 227 -28.03 18.03 14.73
C ALA A 227 -29.24 18.60 13.97
N ALA A 228 -29.28 19.90 13.71
CA ALA A 228 -30.32 20.51 12.88
C ALA A 228 -30.28 19.99 11.43
N THR A 229 -29.09 19.84 10.84
CA THR A 229 -28.93 19.25 9.50
C THR A 229 -29.39 17.80 9.46
N ARG A 230 -28.98 16.97 10.45
CA ARG A 230 -29.39 15.57 10.57
C ARG A 230 -30.91 15.44 10.69
N ALA A 231 -31.56 16.28 11.49
CA ALA A 231 -33.02 16.29 11.61
C ALA A 231 -33.73 16.60 10.27
N ILE A 232 -33.15 17.47 9.43
CA ILE A 232 -33.68 17.73 8.07
C ILE A 232 -33.51 16.50 7.18
N VAL A 233 -32.34 15.85 7.23
CA VAL A 233 -32.06 14.62 6.47
C VAL A 233 -33.01 13.50 6.88
N GLU A 234 -33.18 13.27 8.18
CA GLU A 234 -34.06 12.25 8.76
C GLU A 234 -35.54 12.46 8.35
N ALA A 235 -36.01 13.72 8.38
CA ALA A 235 -37.36 14.05 7.93
C ALA A 235 -37.54 13.77 6.42
N ASN A 236 -36.55 14.12 5.60
CA ASN A 236 -36.58 13.85 4.17
C ASN A 236 -36.58 12.34 3.88
N VAL A 237 -35.76 11.56 4.60
CA VAL A 237 -35.72 10.10 4.46
C VAL A 237 -37.06 9.48 4.83
N SER A 238 -37.65 9.88 5.97
CA SER A 238 -38.95 9.39 6.43
C SER A 238 -40.05 9.67 5.39
N GLU A 239 -40.09 10.90 4.86
CA GLU A 239 -41.02 11.28 3.80
C GLU A 239 -40.84 10.43 2.52
N MET A 240 -39.59 10.26 2.06
CA MET A 240 -39.29 9.50 0.85
C MET A 240 -39.57 8.01 0.99
N ARG A 241 -39.33 7.43 2.16
CA ARG A 241 -39.59 6.01 2.45
C ARG A 241 -41.05 5.73 2.77
N GLY A 242 -41.81 6.76 3.17
CA GLY A 242 -43.18 6.60 3.65
C GLY A 242 -43.25 5.86 4.99
N LEU A 243 -42.16 5.89 5.76
CA LEU A 243 -42.02 5.24 7.05
C LEU A 243 -41.71 6.32 8.10
N GLU A 244 -42.40 6.29 9.22
CA GLU A 244 -42.16 7.18 10.35
C GLU A 244 -41.49 6.40 11.47
N PRO A 245 -40.50 6.95 12.20
CA PRO A 245 -39.91 6.26 13.35
C PRO A 245 -40.99 5.84 14.36
N LEU A 246 -41.06 4.56 14.70
CA LEU A 246 -41.94 4.01 15.75
C LEU A 246 -41.46 4.41 17.15
N THR A 247 -40.15 4.51 17.33
CA THR A 247 -39.49 5.04 18.52
C THR A 247 -38.41 6.05 18.11
N PRO A 248 -38.05 7.01 18.99
CA PRO A 248 -36.99 7.98 18.67
C PRO A 248 -35.67 7.28 18.32
N ILE A 249 -35.13 7.58 17.14
CA ILE A 249 -33.79 7.17 16.71
C ILE A 249 -32.86 8.34 17.01
N ALA A 250 -31.96 8.18 17.98
CA ALA A 250 -31.02 9.22 18.38
C ALA A 250 -29.60 8.78 17.99
N PRO A 251 -28.82 9.61 17.27
CA PRO A 251 -27.46 9.25 16.91
C PRO A 251 -26.54 9.25 18.14
N VAL A 252 -25.73 8.20 18.27
CA VAL A 252 -24.56 8.14 19.13
C VAL A 252 -23.40 8.78 18.38
N VAL A 253 -22.98 9.97 18.79
CA VAL A 253 -21.89 10.69 18.13
C VAL A 253 -20.56 10.30 18.77
N LEU A 254 -19.67 9.70 17.99
CA LEU A 254 -18.33 9.32 18.40
C LEU A 254 -17.28 10.17 17.68
N THR A 255 -16.18 10.50 18.35
CA THR A 255 -14.96 10.93 17.66
C THR A 255 -14.29 9.75 16.96
N ARG A 256 -13.36 10.03 16.05
CA ARG A 256 -12.57 8.97 15.40
C ARG A 256 -11.81 8.11 16.42
N ASP A 257 -11.29 8.72 17.47
CA ASP A 257 -10.56 8.00 18.53
C ASP A 257 -11.50 7.15 19.38
N GLU A 258 -12.69 7.66 19.73
CA GLU A 258 -13.72 6.87 20.42
C GLU A 258 -14.19 5.68 19.58
N LEU A 259 -14.33 5.85 18.26
CA LEU A 259 -14.62 4.74 17.34
C LEU A 259 -13.50 3.70 17.34
N ARG A 260 -12.23 4.13 17.24
CA ARG A 260 -11.09 3.20 17.27
C ARG A 260 -11.03 2.42 18.58
N GLU A 261 -11.25 3.07 19.72
CA GLU A 261 -11.30 2.39 21.02
C GLU A 261 -12.43 1.36 21.09
N ARG A 262 -13.61 1.70 20.57
CA ARG A 262 -14.75 0.76 20.49
C ARG A 262 -14.43 -0.43 19.59
N LEU A 263 -14.02 -0.18 18.35
CA LEU A 263 -13.67 -1.23 17.39
C LEU A 263 -12.49 -2.08 17.86
N ALA A 264 -11.53 -1.52 18.59
CA ALA A 264 -10.43 -2.28 19.16
C ALA A 264 -10.91 -3.28 20.23
N ALA A 265 -11.91 -2.89 21.04
CA ALA A 265 -12.49 -3.78 22.04
C ALA A 265 -13.28 -4.92 21.40
N ASP A 266 -14.04 -4.63 20.34
CA ASP A 266 -14.79 -5.62 19.57
C ASP A 266 -13.83 -6.52 18.77
N PHE A 267 -12.86 -5.97 18.07
CA PHE A 267 -11.87 -6.73 17.31
C PHE A 267 -11.06 -7.68 18.20
N ALA A 268 -10.72 -7.26 19.43
CA ALA A 268 -10.01 -8.11 20.39
C ALA A 268 -10.82 -9.32 20.87
N THR A 269 -12.14 -9.39 20.62
CA THR A 269 -12.92 -10.62 20.87
C THR A 269 -12.74 -11.67 19.78
N ASP A 270 -12.42 -11.24 18.56
CA ASP A 270 -12.37 -12.09 17.38
C ASP A 270 -10.93 -12.46 16.99
N THR A 271 -10.00 -11.51 17.13
CA THR A 271 -8.57 -11.69 16.82
C THR A 271 -7.72 -11.13 17.94
N THR A 272 -6.93 -11.98 18.59
CA THR A 272 -5.94 -11.53 19.58
C THR A 272 -4.67 -11.01 18.92
N PRO A 273 -3.87 -10.14 19.58
CA PRO A 273 -2.55 -9.75 19.07
C PRO A 273 -1.62 -10.94 18.82
N GLN A 274 -1.79 -12.05 19.54
CA GLN A 274 -1.02 -13.27 19.33
C GLN A 274 -1.44 -14.01 18.05
N GLU A 275 -2.73 -14.09 17.76
CA GLU A 275 -3.24 -14.68 16.52
C GLU A 275 -2.81 -13.84 15.30
N ALA A 276 -2.94 -12.51 15.38
CA ALA A 276 -2.44 -11.60 14.35
C ALA A 276 -0.91 -11.78 14.14
N ARG A 277 -0.15 -12.02 15.22
CA ARG A 277 1.29 -12.32 15.12
C ARG A 277 1.56 -13.62 14.36
N PHE A 278 0.78 -14.68 14.60
CA PHE A 278 0.92 -15.94 13.89
C PHE A 278 0.55 -15.81 12.42
N GLU A 279 -0.48 -15.04 12.10
CA GLU A 279 -0.89 -14.74 10.74
C GLU A 279 0.19 -13.93 9.99
N VAL A 280 0.84 -12.95 10.62
CA VAL A 280 2.00 -12.25 10.03
C VAL A 280 3.12 -13.23 9.67
N LEU A 281 3.45 -14.16 10.57
CA LEU A 281 4.51 -15.13 10.33
C LEU A 281 4.14 -16.09 9.20
N GLU A 282 2.88 -16.52 9.14
CA GLU A 282 2.35 -17.32 8.04
C GLU A 282 2.42 -16.57 6.69
N LEU A 283 1.85 -15.38 6.61
CA LEU A 283 1.83 -14.57 5.39
C LEU A 283 3.24 -14.19 4.94
N SER A 284 4.17 -13.98 5.88
CA SER A 284 5.58 -13.73 5.57
C SER A 284 6.29 -14.93 4.93
N ALA A 285 5.79 -16.15 5.11
CA ALA A 285 6.37 -17.33 4.47
C ALA A 285 6.20 -17.32 2.95
N PHE A 286 5.21 -16.57 2.46
CA PHE A 286 4.88 -16.37 1.06
C PHE A 286 5.29 -14.98 0.55
N ASP A 287 6.09 -14.25 1.32
CA ASP A 287 6.55 -12.88 1.02
C ASP A 287 5.41 -11.86 0.90
N PHE A 288 4.21 -12.16 1.42
CA PHE A 288 3.07 -11.23 1.40
C PHE A 288 3.26 -10.05 2.34
N LEU A 289 3.91 -10.28 3.49
CA LEU A 289 4.14 -9.31 4.56
C LEU A 289 5.56 -9.43 5.10
N GLY A 290 6.11 -8.32 5.59
CA GLY A 290 7.32 -8.35 6.42
C GLY A 290 7.07 -9.05 7.75
N ARG A 291 8.08 -9.77 8.28
CA ARG A 291 7.99 -10.47 9.57
C ARG A 291 7.74 -9.52 10.76
N ASP A 292 7.94 -8.23 10.60
CA ASP A 292 7.74 -7.18 11.60
C ASP A 292 6.49 -6.32 11.35
N PHE A 293 5.67 -6.66 10.35
CA PHE A 293 4.45 -5.93 10.02
C PHE A 293 3.43 -5.98 11.17
N ASP A 294 2.89 -4.83 11.57
CA ASP A 294 1.85 -4.73 12.59
C ASP A 294 0.46 -4.95 11.98
N LEU A 295 0.14 -6.22 11.70
CA LEU A 295 -1.13 -6.62 11.09
C LEU A 295 -2.33 -6.27 11.97
N TYR A 296 -2.20 -6.34 13.30
CA TYR A 296 -3.30 -6.03 14.21
C TYR A 296 -3.73 -4.57 14.07
N SER A 297 -2.77 -3.66 14.13
CA SER A 297 -3.05 -2.23 13.96
C SER A 297 -3.54 -1.91 12.54
N ALA A 298 -3.00 -2.60 11.52
CA ALA A 298 -3.46 -2.43 10.14
C ALA A 298 -4.93 -2.86 9.98
N LEU A 299 -5.32 -4.06 10.44
CA LEU A 299 -6.71 -4.52 10.34
C LEU A 299 -7.69 -3.62 11.12
N LEU A 300 -7.28 -3.13 12.28
CA LEU A 300 -8.07 -2.16 13.05
C LEU A 300 -8.18 -0.80 12.34
N ALA A 301 -7.11 -0.33 11.71
CA ALA A 301 -7.14 0.88 10.89
C ALA A 301 -8.08 0.70 9.69
N LEU A 302 -7.96 -0.40 8.96
CA LEU A 302 -8.82 -0.74 7.81
C LEU A 302 -10.32 -0.75 8.18
N GLN A 303 -10.66 -1.23 9.37
CA GLN A 303 -12.05 -1.24 9.84
C GLN A 303 -12.53 0.12 10.37
N SER A 304 -11.63 0.98 10.86
CA SER A 304 -12.00 2.26 11.49
C SER A 304 -11.88 3.46 10.55
N GLU A 305 -11.05 3.36 9.52
CA GLU A 305 -10.77 4.41 8.55
C GLU A 305 -11.74 4.29 7.36
N GLY A 306 -12.49 5.36 7.11
CA GLY A 306 -13.55 5.40 6.10
C GLY A 306 -14.98 5.26 6.65
N ILE A 307 -15.16 4.80 7.90
CA ILE A 307 -16.49 4.82 8.54
C ILE A 307 -16.88 6.27 8.86
N LEU A 308 -17.96 6.77 8.26
CA LEU A 308 -18.58 8.07 8.57
C LEU A 308 -19.82 7.92 9.49
N GLY A 309 -20.37 6.71 9.57
CA GLY A 309 -21.52 6.33 10.36
C GLY A 309 -21.83 4.85 10.11
N PHE A 310 -22.53 4.21 11.05
CA PHE A 310 -23.10 2.87 10.83
C PHE A 310 -24.33 2.68 11.73
N TYR A 311 -25.24 1.80 11.32
CA TYR A 311 -26.26 1.24 12.19
C TYR A 311 -25.88 -0.17 12.64
N ASP A 312 -25.86 -0.41 13.94
CA ASP A 312 -25.63 -1.73 14.54
C ASP A 312 -27.00 -2.38 14.87
N PRO A 313 -27.41 -3.44 14.15
CA PRO A 313 -28.69 -4.10 14.38
C PRO A 313 -28.74 -4.92 15.67
N ASP A 314 -27.60 -5.36 16.21
CA ASP A 314 -27.57 -6.18 17.44
C ASP A 314 -27.83 -5.30 18.67
N THR A 315 -27.31 -4.08 18.67
CA THR A 315 -27.50 -3.11 19.76
C THR A 315 -28.59 -2.07 19.49
N ALA A 316 -29.10 -2.03 18.25
CA ALA A 316 -30.00 -1.00 17.72
C ALA A 316 -29.43 0.43 17.85
N GLU A 317 -28.10 0.57 17.77
CA GLU A 317 -27.42 1.85 17.86
C GLU A 317 -27.21 2.46 16.47
N PHE A 318 -27.62 3.72 16.32
CA PHE A 318 -27.28 4.53 15.17
C PHE A 318 -26.05 5.38 15.50
N VAL A 319 -24.90 5.03 14.95
CA VAL A 319 -23.61 5.66 15.25
C VAL A 319 -23.21 6.64 14.15
N VAL A 320 -22.76 7.84 14.54
CA VAL A 320 -22.29 8.90 13.63
C VAL A 320 -20.90 9.34 14.06
N ILE A 321 -19.97 9.46 13.11
CA ILE A 321 -18.58 9.82 13.40
C ILE A 321 -18.40 11.31 13.13
N SER A 322 -17.93 12.06 14.13
CA SER A 322 -17.73 13.51 14.01
C SER A 322 -16.65 14.00 14.97
N ASP A 323 -15.57 14.57 14.41
CA ASP A 323 -14.50 15.24 15.16
C ASP A 323 -14.81 16.75 15.37
N GLY A 324 -16.08 17.14 15.24
CA GLY A 324 -16.55 18.51 15.47
C GLY A 324 -16.58 19.41 14.25
N ALA A 325 -16.22 18.91 13.07
CA ALA A 325 -16.44 19.60 11.80
C ALA A 325 -17.94 19.70 11.45
N LEU A 326 -18.31 20.64 10.58
CA LEU A 326 -19.67 20.70 10.05
C LEU A 326 -19.90 19.54 9.06
N LEU A 327 -21.11 18.97 9.07
CA LEU A 327 -21.51 17.89 8.17
C LEU A 327 -21.44 18.33 6.70
N ASP A 328 -20.50 17.74 5.97
CA ASP A 328 -20.39 17.91 4.53
C ASP A 328 -21.45 17.06 3.78
N PRO A 329 -21.57 17.19 2.44
CA PRO A 329 -22.53 16.42 1.67
C PRO A 329 -22.34 14.89 1.75
N SER A 330 -21.11 14.40 1.90
CA SER A 330 -20.82 12.96 1.99
C SER A 330 -21.34 12.40 3.31
N ALA A 331 -21.01 13.07 4.42
CA ALA A 331 -21.48 12.71 5.75
C ALA A 331 -23.01 12.79 5.86
N GLN A 332 -23.66 13.74 5.18
CA GLN A 332 -25.13 13.79 5.09
C GLN A 332 -25.73 12.59 4.35
N LEU A 333 -25.07 12.12 3.28
CA LEU A 333 -25.50 10.93 2.54
C LEU A 333 -25.33 9.67 3.39
N THR A 334 -24.20 9.50 4.07
CA THR A 334 -24.00 8.39 5.01
C THR A 334 -25.04 8.43 6.12
N HIS A 335 -25.28 9.59 6.74
CA HIS A 335 -26.32 9.76 7.75
C HIS A 335 -27.70 9.33 7.24
N ALA A 336 -28.05 9.69 6.01
CA ALA A 336 -29.29 9.26 5.38
C ALA A 336 -29.34 7.73 5.19
N HIS A 337 -28.25 7.12 4.73
CA HIS A 337 -28.13 5.67 4.52
C HIS A 337 -28.33 4.91 5.83
N GLU A 338 -27.58 5.25 6.87
CA GLU A 338 -27.67 4.57 8.16
C GLU A 338 -29.01 4.80 8.85
N PHE A 339 -29.59 5.99 8.71
CA PHE A 339 -30.93 6.25 9.21
C PHE A 339 -32.00 5.43 8.48
N VAL A 340 -31.81 5.09 7.20
CA VAL A 340 -32.69 4.14 6.50
C VAL A 340 -32.62 2.76 7.18
N HIS A 341 -31.43 2.27 7.54
CA HIS A 341 -31.29 0.99 8.26
C HIS A 341 -31.99 1.02 9.62
N ALA A 342 -31.74 2.07 10.41
CA ALA A 342 -32.39 2.24 11.71
C ALA A 342 -33.92 2.32 11.60
N LEU A 343 -34.43 2.96 10.55
CA LEU A 343 -35.86 3.05 10.27
C LEU A 343 -36.43 1.71 9.80
N GLN A 344 -35.70 0.95 8.98
CA GLN A 344 -36.14 -0.37 8.51
C GLN A 344 -36.21 -1.39 9.66
N ASP A 345 -35.23 -1.37 10.57
CA ASP A 345 -35.20 -2.26 11.74
C ASP A 345 -36.48 -2.12 12.60
N GLN A 346 -36.95 -0.88 12.81
CA GLN A 346 -38.19 -0.64 13.55
C GLN A 346 -39.46 -1.18 12.87
N HIS A 347 -39.47 -1.34 11.54
CA HIS A 347 -40.67 -1.70 10.76
C HIS A 347 -40.71 -3.16 10.28
N GLU A 348 -39.83 -4.03 10.80
CA GLU A 348 -39.77 -5.49 10.54
C GLU A 348 -39.59 -5.89 9.05
N GLU A 349 -38.59 -5.34 8.36
CA GLU A 349 -38.10 -5.86 7.07
C GLU A 349 -36.59 -6.18 7.11
N VAL A 350 -36.13 -6.98 8.08
CA VAL A 350 -34.72 -7.40 8.16
C VAL A 350 -34.58 -8.82 7.68
N GLU A 351 -34.58 -8.98 6.35
CA GLU A 351 -33.87 -10.05 5.64
C GLU A 351 -33.78 -9.67 4.14
N SER A 352 -33.07 -8.57 3.84
CA SER A 352 -32.17 -8.45 2.68
C SER A 352 -31.68 -7.00 2.53
N ILE A 353 -30.46 -6.89 2.01
CA ILE A 353 -29.79 -5.69 1.50
C ILE A 353 -28.90 -4.98 2.52
N LEU A 354 -27.79 -5.64 2.85
CA LEU A 354 -26.51 -4.95 3.05
C LEU A 354 -26.04 -4.48 1.66
N ASN A 355 -26.30 -3.22 1.32
CA ASN A 355 -25.54 -2.55 0.28
C ASN A 355 -24.46 -1.73 0.98
N PRO A 356 -23.16 -1.96 0.73
CA PRO A 356 -22.13 -1.08 1.24
C PRO A 356 -22.30 0.33 0.64
N PRO A 357 -21.94 1.40 1.36
CA PRO A 357 -21.93 2.74 0.81
C PRO A 357 -20.95 2.83 -0.36
N ASP A 358 -21.42 3.37 -1.48
CA ASP A 358 -20.55 3.82 -2.56
C ASP A 358 -19.64 4.95 -2.02
N GLN A 359 -18.34 4.74 -2.18
CA GLN A 359 -17.23 5.69 -1.93
C GLN A 359 -16.69 5.75 -0.49
N ALA A 360 -15.99 4.69 -0.09
CA ALA A 360 -14.79 4.88 0.70
C ALA A 360 -13.69 5.50 -0.17
N ASP A 361 -12.83 6.35 0.41
CA ASP A 361 -11.67 6.91 -0.28
C ASP A 361 -10.65 5.80 -0.60
N VAL A 362 -10.82 5.12 -1.73
CA VAL A 362 -9.99 3.94 -2.10
C VAL A 362 -8.49 4.25 -2.23
N ASP A 363 -8.07 5.52 -2.17
CA ASP A 363 -6.65 5.85 -2.07
C ASP A 363 -6.03 5.35 -0.76
N PHE A 364 -6.79 5.26 0.35
CA PHE A 364 -6.30 4.74 1.64
C PHE A 364 -5.92 3.25 1.54
N LEU A 365 -6.61 2.46 0.70
CA LEU A 365 -6.31 1.04 0.49
C LEU A 365 -4.92 0.80 -0.11
N ARG A 366 -4.32 1.80 -0.78
CA ARG A 366 -2.95 1.69 -1.32
C ARG A 366 -1.87 1.63 -0.25
N GLU A 367 -2.20 2.02 0.98
CA GLU A 367 -1.28 1.96 2.12
C GLU A 367 -1.22 0.56 2.73
N PHE A 368 -2.12 -0.34 2.31
CA PHE A 368 -2.19 -1.71 2.80
C PHE A 368 -1.47 -2.69 1.86
N PRO A 369 -0.88 -3.76 2.42
CA PRO A 369 -0.32 -4.86 1.64
C PRO A 369 -1.31 -5.42 0.61
N PRO A 370 -0.90 -5.65 -0.66
CA PRO A 370 -1.80 -6.07 -1.72
C PRO A 370 -2.62 -7.31 -1.40
N VAL A 371 -2.05 -8.30 -0.69
CA VAL A 371 -2.77 -9.54 -0.35
C VAL A 371 -4.04 -9.27 0.48
N LEU A 372 -4.00 -8.30 1.40
CA LEU A 372 -5.14 -7.96 2.27
C LEU A 372 -6.23 -7.25 1.47
N VAL A 373 -5.82 -6.37 0.57
CA VAL A 373 -6.74 -5.62 -0.31
C VAL A 373 -7.38 -6.57 -1.33
N ASN A 374 -6.58 -7.45 -1.94
CA ASN A 374 -7.04 -8.39 -2.95
C ASN A 374 -7.96 -9.46 -2.36
N ASP A 375 -7.67 -9.96 -1.17
CA ASP A 375 -8.54 -10.89 -0.44
C ASP A 375 -9.92 -10.26 -0.16
N LEU A 376 -9.93 -9.04 0.39
CA LEU A 376 -11.17 -8.29 0.63
C LEU A 376 -11.94 -8.03 -0.68
N ALA A 377 -11.23 -7.71 -1.76
CA ALA A 377 -11.82 -7.40 -3.06
C ALA A 377 -12.31 -8.64 -3.83
N PHE A 378 -11.79 -9.84 -3.53
CA PHE A 378 -12.03 -11.06 -4.31
C PHE A 378 -13.53 -11.38 -4.44
N ALA A 379 -14.29 -11.27 -3.35
CA ALA A 379 -15.74 -11.51 -3.36
C ALA A 379 -16.52 -10.49 -4.22
N TYR A 380 -16.05 -9.24 -4.29
CA TYR A 380 -16.70 -8.17 -5.05
C TYR A 380 -16.25 -8.09 -6.52
N THR A 381 -15.17 -8.79 -6.86
CA THR A 381 -14.64 -8.84 -8.22
C THR A 381 -14.94 -10.20 -8.83
N SER A 382 -14.10 -11.20 -8.56
CA SER A 382 -14.25 -12.58 -9.05
C SER A 382 -15.59 -13.20 -8.62
N GLY A 383 -16.06 -12.91 -7.40
CA GLY A 383 -17.36 -13.40 -6.94
C GLY A 383 -18.54 -12.85 -7.75
N VAL A 384 -18.50 -11.56 -8.13
CA VAL A 384 -19.52 -10.97 -9.01
C VAL A 384 -19.45 -11.57 -10.42
N GLU A 385 -18.25 -11.77 -10.96
CA GLU A 385 -18.07 -12.42 -12.26
C GLU A 385 -18.65 -13.84 -12.27
N PHE A 386 -18.38 -14.62 -11.22
CA PHE A 386 -18.95 -15.96 -11.02
C PHE A 386 -20.49 -15.94 -11.01
N VAL A 387 -21.10 -15.05 -10.22
CA VAL A 387 -22.57 -14.93 -10.14
C VAL A 387 -23.18 -14.48 -11.47
N VAL A 388 -22.56 -13.51 -12.16
CA VAL A 388 -23.00 -13.03 -13.48
C VAL A 388 -22.93 -14.16 -14.51
N ASP A 389 -21.90 -15.00 -14.45
CA ASP A 389 -21.74 -16.13 -15.34
C ASP A 389 -22.81 -17.21 -15.11
N LEU A 390 -23.08 -17.56 -13.85
CA LEU A 390 -24.21 -18.44 -13.51
C LEU A 390 -25.56 -17.88 -13.97
N TYR A 391 -25.79 -16.57 -13.78
CA TYR A 391 -27.02 -15.92 -14.21
C TYR A 391 -27.21 -15.99 -15.73
N LYS A 392 -26.13 -15.84 -16.51
CA LYS A 392 -26.20 -15.92 -17.98
C LYS A 392 -26.62 -17.32 -18.45
N GLU A 393 -26.24 -18.37 -17.72
CA GLU A 393 -26.54 -19.74 -18.12
C GLU A 393 -27.91 -20.25 -17.65
N GLY A 394 -28.34 -19.90 -16.43
CA GLY A 394 -29.58 -20.44 -15.86
C GLY A 394 -30.46 -19.44 -15.11
N GLY A 395 -30.16 -18.14 -15.20
CA GLY A 395 -30.86 -17.11 -14.44
C GLY A 395 -30.72 -17.31 -12.93
N PHE A 396 -31.71 -16.83 -12.17
CA PHE A 396 -31.69 -16.94 -10.70
C PHE A 396 -31.73 -18.39 -10.20
N GLU A 397 -32.33 -19.34 -10.94
CA GLU A 397 -32.33 -20.76 -10.54
C GLU A 397 -30.91 -21.33 -10.46
N ALA A 398 -29.99 -20.91 -11.34
CA ALA A 398 -28.59 -21.32 -11.29
C ALA A 398 -27.84 -20.70 -10.10
N ILE A 399 -28.18 -19.46 -9.73
CA ILE A 399 -27.64 -18.81 -8.53
C ILE A 399 -28.14 -19.53 -7.28
N ASP A 400 -29.44 -19.81 -7.18
CA ASP A 400 -30.04 -20.53 -6.06
C ASP A 400 -29.43 -21.94 -5.90
N ALA A 401 -29.18 -22.63 -7.02
CA ALA A 401 -28.50 -23.91 -7.01
C ALA A 401 -27.06 -23.81 -6.48
N ALA A 402 -26.33 -22.75 -6.87
CA ALA A 402 -24.98 -22.51 -6.35
C ALA A 402 -24.98 -22.09 -4.88
N TRP A 403 -25.99 -21.36 -4.43
CA TRP A 403 -26.17 -21.05 -3.01
C TRP A 403 -26.41 -22.31 -2.18
N ALA A 404 -27.17 -23.27 -2.72
CA ALA A 404 -27.40 -24.56 -2.06
C ALA A 404 -26.19 -25.51 -2.12
N ASN A 405 -25.28 -25.32 -3.07
CA ASN A 405 -24.06 -26.11 -3.25
C ASN A 405 -22.87 -25.19 -3.58
N PRO A 406 -22.30 -24.50 -2.58
CA PRO A 406 -21.33 -23.44 -2.82
C PRO A 406 -20.03 -23.96 -3.48
N PRO A 407 -19.29 -23.08 -4.18
CA PRO A 407 -17.95 -23.38 -4.67
C PRO A 407 -17.04 -23.96 -3.58
N ALA A 408 -16.38 -25.08 -3.88
CA ALA A 408 -15.42 -25.74 -2.98
C ALA A 408 -13.99 -25.16 -3.01
N SER A 409 -13.66 -24.31 -3.99
CA SER A 409 -12.31 -23.75 -4.19
C SER A 409 -12.38 -22.34 -4.78
N THR A 410 -11.29 -21.58 -4.66
CA THR A 410 -11.17 -20.28 -5.36
C THR A 410 -11.10 -20.45 -6.87
N GLU A 411 -10.58 -21.58 -7.35
CA GLU A 411 -10.56 -21.97 -8.76
C GLU A 411 -11.98 -22.08 -9.32
N HIS A 412 -12.95 -22.64 -8.59
CA HIS A 412 -14.35 -22.65 -9.01
C HIS A 412 -14.94 -21.25 -9.21
N ILE A 413 -14.49 -20.27 -8.43
CA ILE A 413 -14.93 -18.87 -8.54
C ILE A 413 -14.23 -18.21 -9.73
N LEU A 414 -12.92 -18.44 -9.90
CA LEU A 414 -12.11 -17.92 -11.00
C LEU A 414 -12.48 -18.53 -12.36
N HIS A 415 -12.94 -19.78 -12.37
CA HIS A 415 -13.33 -20.55 -13.55
C HIS A 415 -14.73 -21.17 -13.36
N PRO A 416 -15.82 -20.40 -13.57
CA PRO A 416 -17.19 -20.88 -13.35
C PRO A 416 -17.56 -22.14 -14.16
N ASP A 417 -16.89 -22.38 -15.29
CA ASP A 417 -17.03 -23.61 -16.07
C ASP A 417 -16.60 -24.87 -15.30
N ARG A 418 -15.53 -24.79 -14.49
CA ARG A 418 -15.04 -25.90 -13.66
C ARG A 418 -16.02 -26.23 -12.53
N TYR A 419 -16.59 -25.20 -11.91
CA TYR A 419 -17.67 -25.35 -10.94
C TYR A 419 -18.88 -26.10 -11.54
N ARG A 420 -19.33 -25.69 -12.73
CA ARG A 420 -20.43 -26.37 -13.43
C ARG A 420 -20.09 -27.79 -13.86
N ALA A 421 -18.84 -28.06 -14.20
CA ALA A 421 -18.36 -29.41 -14.51
C ALA A 421 -18.27 -30.31 -13.27
N GLY A 422 -18.31 -29.74 -12.05
CA GLY A 422 -18.17 -30.46 -10.80
C GLY A 422 -16.73 -30.87 -10.51
N ASP A 423 -15.77 -30.05 -10.94
CA ASP A 423 -14.33 -30.30 -10.83
C ASP A 423 -13.82 -30.06 -9.41
N LEU A 424 -13.91 -31.07 -8.55
CA LEU A 424 -13.56 -30.90 -7.15
C LEU A 424 -12.04 -30.88 -6.93
N PRO A 425 -11.51 -29.99 -6.07
CA PRO A 425 -10.10 -29.97 -5.74
C PRO A 425 -9.68 -31.29 -5.10
N GLN A 426 -8.49 -31.74 -5.46
CA GLN A 426 -7.86 -32.92 -4.91
C GLN A 426 -7.44 -32.68 -3.46
N ILE A 427 -7.71 -33.66 -2.59
CA ILE A 427 -7.29 -33.60 -1.19
C ILE A 427 -5.80 -33.92 -1.10
N VAL A 428 -5.00 -32.91 -0.76
CA VAL A 428 -3.56 -33.05 -0.54
C VAL A 428 -3.25 -33.17 0.95
N ALA A 429 -2.32 -34.06 1.28
CA ALA A 429 -1.79 -34.24 2.64
C ALA A 429 -0.27 -33.99 2.65
N LEU A 430 0.20 -33.36 3.73
CA LEU A 430 1.63 -33.21 4.02
C LEU A 430 2.06 -34.21 5.10
N ALA A 431 3.30 -34.70 4.98
CA ALA A 431 3.92 -35.45 6.05
C ALA A 431 4.22 -34.50 7.23
N PRO A 432 3.92 -34.88 8.48
CA PRO A 432 4.21 -34.03 9.64
C PRO A 432 5.72 -33.84 9.78
N LEU A 433 6.16 -32.59 9.92
CA LEU A 433 7.59 -32.25 9.96
C LEU A 433 8.17 -32.19 11.38
N THR A 434 7.40 -32.55 12.41
CA THR A 434 7.83 -32.44 13.82
C THR A 434 9.13 -33.22 14.09
N ASP A 435 9.25 -34.44 13.57
CA ASP A 435 10.47 -35.26 13.75
C ASP A 435 11.62 -34.77 12.85
N THR A 436 11.30 -34.16 11.70
CA THR A 436 12.27 -33.63 10.73
C THR A 436 12.93 -32.35 11.24
N LEU A 437 12.15 -31.45 11.85
CA LEU A 437 12.61 -30.16 12.35
C LEU A 437 13.19 -30.26 13.77
N GLY A 438 12.71 -31.21 14.57
CA GLY A 438 13.17 -31.42 15.94
C GLY A 438 12.58 -30.44 16.95
N ALA A 439 13.20 -30.37 18.14
CA ALA A 439 12.70 -29.56 19.24
C ALA A 439 12.88 -28.05 18.98
N GLY A 440 11.88 -27.24 19.36
CA GLY A 440 11.91 -25.77 19.24
C GLY A 440 11.00 -25.22 18.14
N TRP A 441 10.61 -26.06 17.18
CA TRP A 441 9.68 -25.70 16.11
C TRP A 441 8.24 -25.93 16.52
N THR A 442 7.40 -24.91 16.30
CA THR A 442 5.96 -24.95 16.54
C THR A 442 5.23 -24.81 15.20
N LEU A 443 4.26 -25.69 14.93
CA LEU A 443 3.36 -25.53 13.80
C LEU A 443 2.48 -24.29 14.06
N LEU A 444 2.59 -23.29 13.19
CA LEU A 444 1.76 -22.10 13.24
C LEU A 444 0.42 -22.35 12.55
N ASN A 445 0.48 -22.80 11.29
CA ASN A 445 -0.71 -23.12 10.51
C ASN A 445 -0.43 -24.26 9.51
N GLU A 446 -1.48 -25.00 9.17
CA GLU A 446 -1.51 -25.96 8.07
C GLU A 446 -2.82 -25.75 7.29
N ASN A 447 -2.70 -25.32 6.03
CA ASN A 447 -3.86 -24.91 5.25
C ASN A 447 -3.65 -25.14 3.74
N VAL A 448 -4.55 -24.59 2.92
CA VAL A 448 -4.60 -24.68 1.46
C VAL A 448 -4.58 -23.25 0.92
N LEU A 449 -3.74 -22.96 -0.08
CA LEU A 449 -3.75 -21.67 -0.78
C LEU A 449 -4.95 -21.56 -1.72
N GLY A 450 -5.25 -22.62 -2.47
CA GLY A 450 -6.13 -22.49 -3.62
C GLY A 450 -5.45 -21.74 -4.78
N GLU A 451 -6.09 -21.76 -5.94
CA GLU A 451 -5.56 -21.06 -7.12
C GLU A 451 -5.36 -19.55 -6.88
N PHE A 452 -6.25 -18.91 -6.12
CA PHE A 452 -6.18 -17.45 -5.89
C PHE A 452 -4.90 -17.07 -5.13
N TYR A 453 -4.68 -17.63 -3.93
CA TYR A 453 -3.47 -17.28 -3.18
C TYR A 453 -2.20 -17.83 -3.82
N LEU A 454 -2.27 -18.89 -4.64
CA LEU A 454 -1.13 -19.30 -5.45
C LEU A 454 -0.76 -18.23 -6.49
N ARG A 455 -1.75 -17.58 -7.13
CA ARG A 455 -1.49 -16.44 -8.03
C ARG A 455 -0.89 -15.26 -7.26
N GLU A 456 -1.45 -14.90 -6.12
CA GLU A 456 -0.93 -13.83 -5.27
C GLU A 456 0.51 -14.12 -4.82
N TYR A 457 0.81 -15.37 -4.45
CA TYR A 457 2.15 -15.81 -4.06
C TYR A 457 3.13 -15.61 -5.21
N LEU A 458 2.80 -16.06 -6.41
CA LEU A 458 3.67 -15.87 -7.58
C LEU A 458 3.81 -14.40 -7.98
N ASP A 459 2.76 -13.58 -7.82
CA ASP A 459 2.75 -12.15 -8.15
C ASP A 459 3.69 -11.31 -7.28
N GLN A 460 4.21 -11.85 -6.17
CA GLN A 460 5.24 -11.14 -5.40
C GLN A 460 6.52 -10.93 -6.22
N GLN A 461 6.83 -11.83 -7.17
CA GLN A 461 8.08 -11.77 -7.95
C GLN A 461 7.87 -11.91 -9.46
N LEU A 462 6.74 -12.48 -9.89
CA LEU A 462 6.40 -12.71 -11.29
C LEU A 462 5.34 -11.71 -11.75
N THR A 463 5.26 -11.52 -13.06
CA THR A 463 4.19 -10.68 -13.63
C THR A 463 2.85 -11.42 -13.60
N THR A 464 1.75 -10.71 -13.34
CA THR A 464 0.38 -11.27 -13.32
C THR A 464 0.03 -12.22 -14.48
N PRO A 465 0.38 -11.95 -15.75
CA PRO A 465 0.09 -12.91 -16.84
C PRO A 465 0.84 -14.24 -16.74
N VAL A 466 2.02 -14.25 -16.12
CA VAL A 466 2.82 -15.47 -15.89
C VAL A 466 2.24 -16.23 -14.71
N SER A 467 1.96 -15.55 -13.59
CA SER A 467 1.37 -16.15 -12.39
C SER A 467 0.00 -16.75 -12.66
N ALA A 468 -0.89 -16.00 -13.32
CA ALA A 468 -2.22 -16.47 -13.68
C ALA A 468 -2.16 -17.73 -14.55
N ARG A 469 -1.20 -17.81 -15.48
CA ARG A 469 -1.01 -18.99 -16.31
C ARG A 469 -0.45 -20.17 -15.49
N ALA A 470 0.62 -19.94 -14.72
CA ALA A 470 1.27 -20.98 -13.92
C ALA A 470 0.35 -21.58 -12.85
N ALA A 471 -0.61 -20.80 -12.33
CA ALA A 471 -1.58 -21.27 -11.33
C ALA A 471 -2.86 -21.86 -11.94
N ALA A 472 -3.17 -21.61 -13.23
CA ALA A 472 -4.46 -21.96 -13.84
C ALA A 472 -4.80 -23.46 -13.89
N GLY A 473 -3.81 -24.33 -13.73
CA GLY A 473 -4.01 -25.78 -13.65
C GLY A 473 -3.88 -26.34 -12.24
N TRP A 474 -3.96 -25.48 -11.23
CA TRP A 474 -4.01 -25.89 -9.83
C TRP A 474 -5.14 -26.90 -9.64
N GLY A 475 -4.80 -28.09 -9.13
CA GLY A 475 -5.79 -29.13 -8.83
C GLY A 475 -5.91 -29.41 -7.33
N GLY A 476 -5.10 -28.77 -6.49
CA GLY A 476 -5.09 -28.97 -5.04
C GLY A 476 -3.73 -28.60 -4.44
N ASP A 477 -3.73 -28.21 -3.17
CA ASP A 477 -2.49 -27.99 -2.44
C ASP A 477 -2.64 -28.21 -0.94
N ARG A 478 -1.49 -28.27 -0.27
CA ARG A 478 -1.39 -28.20 1.18
C ARG A 478 -0.06 -27.55 1.51
N TYR A 479 -0.09 -26.59 2.44
CA TYR A 479 1.11 -26.02 3.03
C TYR A 479 1.08 -26.12 4.56
N ALA A 480 2.26 -26.08 5.17
CA ALA A 480 2.44 -25.96 6.60
C ALA A 480 3.56 -24.97 6.90
N VAL A 481 3.31 -24.06 7.85
CA VAL A 481 4.27 -23.07 8.32
C VAL A 481 4.66 -23.36 9.77
N TYR A 482 5.96 -23.39 10.04
CA TYR A 482 6.52 -23.60 11.36
C TYR A 482 7.40 -22.43 11.76
N TRP A 483 7.43 -22.15 13.07
CA TRP A 483 8.24 -21.09 13.64
C TRP A 483 9.06 -21.59 14.81
N ASN A 484 10.30 -21.13 14.87
CA ASN A 484 11.20 -21.30 16.01
C ASN A 484 11.47 -19.94 16.66
N GLU A 485 10.84 -19.71 17.81
CA GLU A 485 10.93 -18.44 18.55
C GLU A 485 12.36 -18.11 19.00
N THR A 486 13.19 -19.13 19.32
CA THR A 486 14.54 -18.90 19.84
C THR A 486 15.53 -18.53 18.74
N GLU A 487 15.33 -19.09 17.56
CA GLU A 487 16.20 -18.88 16.39
C GLU A 487 15.66 -17.80 15.44
N GLU A 488 14.47 -17.27 15.72
CA GLU A 488 13.70 -16.41 14.81
C GLU A 488 13.58 -17.02 13.39
N GLY A 489 13.48 -18.36 13.36
CA GLY A 489 13.52 -19.17 12.14
C GLY A 489 12.12 -19.52 11.63
N LEU A 490 11.91 -19.37 10.33
CA LEU A 490 10.67 -19.69 9.63
C LEU A 490 10.88 -20.88 8.70
N VAL A 491 9.95 -21.83 8.71
CA VAL A 491 9.89 -22.94 7.76
C VAL A 491 8.53 -22.93 7.08
N MET A 492 8.52 -23.06 5.76
CA MET A 492 7.32 -23.34 4.98
C MET A 492 7.56 -24.56 4.10
N ALA A 493 6.60 -25.47 4.13
CA ALA A 493 6.60 -26.69 3.35
C ALA A 493 5.28 -26.74 2.57
N MET A 494 5.36 -26.98 1.27
CA MET A 494 4.18 -26.96 0.42
C MET A 494 4.24 -28.09 -0.61
N ARG A 495 3.07 -28.68 -0.86
CA ARG A 495 2.84 -29.65 -1.93
C ARG A 495 1.67 -29.16 -2.77
N LEU A 496 1.90 -29.07 -4.08
CA LEU A 496 0.91 -28.73 -5.09
C LEU A 496 0.67 -29.95 -5.98
N VAL A 497 -0.60 -30.20 -6.29
CA VAL A 497 -1.04 -31.17 -7.29
C VAL A 497 -1.77 -30.42 -8.41
N TRP A 498 -1.74 -31.01 -9.61
CA TRP A 498 -2.19 -30.35 -10.84
C TRP A 498 -3.27 -31.18 -11.52
N ASP A 499 -4.15 -30.51 -12.27
CA ASP A 499 -5.22 -31.18 -13.03
C ASP A 499 -4.66 -32.08 -14.13
N SER A 500 -3.55 -31.64 -14.74
CA SER A 500 -2.87 -32.39 -15.79
C SER A 500 -1.34 -32.34 -15.66
N PRO A 501 -0.63 -33.32 -16.25
CA PRO A 501 0.83 -33.28 -16.37
C PRO A 501 1.33 -32.05 -17.14
N GLU A 502 0.55 -31.52 -18.07
CA GLU A 502 0.86 -30.30 -18.82
C GLU A 502 0.88 -29.07 -17.91
N ASP A 503 -0.09 -28.97 -16.99
CA ASP A 503 -0.18 -27.90 -15.99
C ASP A 503 1.00 -27.96 -15.01
N ALA A 504 1.33 -29.16 -14.53
CA ALA A 504 2.50 -29.39 -13.69
C ALA A 504 3.80 -28.93 -14.38
N ALA A 505 3.95 -29.24 -15.67
CA ALA A 505 5.10 -28.81 -16.47
C ALA A 505 5.09 -27.31 -16.78
N GLU A 506 3.93 -26.67 -16.81
CA GLU A 506 3.80 -25.22 -16.93
C GLU A 506 4.27 -24.50 -15.67
N PHE A 507 3.79 -24.92 -14.50
CA PHE A 507 4.27 -24.38 -13.23
C PHE A 507 5.76 -24.62 -13.02
N ALA A 508 6.26 -25.84 -13.25
CA ALA A 508 7.67 -26.19 -13.07
C ALA A 508 8.63 -25.38 -13.96
N ARG A 509 8.14 -24.85 -15.09
CA ARG A 509 8.91 -23.95 -15.96
C ARG A 509 8.94 -22.51 -15.46
N ALA A 510 7.86 -22.05 -14.83
CA ALA A 510 7.73 -20.66 -14.36
C ALA A 510 8.27 -20.47 -12.93
N TYR A 511 8.03 -21.43 -12.03
CA TYR A 511 8.37 -21.30 -10.62
C TYR A 511 9.85 -20.98 -10.34
N PRO A 512 10.85 -21.54 -11.05
CA PRO A 512 12.26 -21.20 -10.84
C PRO A 512 12.61 -19.71 -10.94
N ASP A 513 11.83 -18.93 -11.68
CA ASP A 513 12.03 -17.49 -11.82
C ASP A 513 11.65 -16.73 -10.54
N TYR A 514 10.71 -17.28 -9.74
CA TYR A 514 10.25 -16.68 -8.48
C TYR A 514 11.39 -16.58 -7.44
N PRO A 515 11.99 -17.69 -6.97
CA PRO A 515 13.04 -17.62 -5.96
C PRO A 515 14.32 -17.00 -6.52
N ALA A 516 14.59 -17.10 -7.83
CA ALA A 516 15.72 -16.42 -8.45
C ALA A 516 15.60 -14.89 -8.39
N ALA A 517 14.40 -14.34 -8.64
CA ALA A 517 14.12 -12.92 -8.50
C ALA A 517 14.16 -12.47 -7.04
N LEU A 518 13.56 -13.25 -6.13
CA LEU A 518 13.51 -12.93 -4.70
C LEU A 518 14.91 -12.88 -4.06
N THR A 519 15.75 -13.89 -4.29
CA THR A 519 17.05 -14.00 -3.62
C THR A 519 18.18 -13.30 -4.37
N GLY A 520 18.00 -13.02 -5.67
CA GLY A 520 19.06 -12.58 -6.57
C GLY A 520 20.17 -13.62 -6.77
N SER A 521 19.96 -14.88 -6.36
CA SER A 521 20.95 -15.95 -6.41
C SER A 521 20.74 -16.88 -7.61
N GLU A 522 21.82 -17.48 -8.12
CA GLU A 522 21.70 -18.52 -9.15
C GLU A 522 21.15 -19.83 -8.57
N ALA A 523 20.41 -20.55 -9.41
CA ALA A 523 19.87 -21.86 -9.10
C ALA A 523 20.99 -22.88 -8.82
N SER A 524 20.89 -23.60 -7.69
CA SER A 524 21.84 -24.62 -7.28
C SER A 524 21.18 -26.00 -7.25
N ALA A 525 21.56 -26.88 -8.19
CA ALA A 525 21.07 -28.26 -8.23
C ALA A 525 21.61 -29.08 -7.05
N GLN A 526 20.73 -29.82 -6.37
CA GLN A 526 21.06 -30.60 -5.18
C GLN A 526 20.98 -32.10 -5.43
N PRO A 527 21.70 -32.92 -4.62
CA PRO A 527 21.51 -34.36 -4.61
C PRO A 527 20.04 -34.70 -4.30
N GLY A 528 19.40 -35.51 -5.15
CA GLY A 528 17.96 -35.81 -5.04
C GLY A 528 17.09 -35.11 -6.09
N GLY A 529 17.67 -34.24 -6.92
CA GLY A 529 16.99 -33.65 -8.10
C GLY A 529 16.27 -32.34 -7.81
N SER A 530 16.32 -31.83 -6.58
CA SER A 530 15.81 -30.51 -6.25
C SER A 530 16.75 -29.41 -6.75
N THR A 531 16.18 -28.22 -6.94
CA THR A 531 16.92 -26.98 -7.22
C THR A 531 16.67 -26.01 -6.09
N CYS A 532 17.72 -25.36 -5.58
CA CYS A 532 17.62 -24.45 -4.45
C CYS A 532 18.27 -23.09 -4.73
N TRP A 533 17.75 -22.07 -4.07
CA TRP A 533 18.20 -20.68 -4.10
C TRP A 533 18.46 -20.21 -2.68
N THR A 534 19.55 -19.48 -2.47
CA THR A 534 19.99 -19.04 -1.15
C THR A 534 19.96 -17.52 -1.10
N GLY A 535 19.11 -16.96 -0.25
CA GLY A 535 19.08 -15.56 0.13
C GLY A 535 19.12 -15.43 1.66
N ASP A 536 18.22 -14.63 2.22
CA ASP A 536 17.99 -14.56 3.67
C ASP A 536 17.45 -15.90 4.21
N ASP A 537 16.61 -16.56 3.43
CA ASP A 537 16.20 -17.96 3.60
C ASP A 537 16.68 -18.80 2.41
N VAL A 538 16.62 -20.12 2.54
CA VAL A 538 16.81 -21.08 1.44
C VAL A 538 15.46 -21.55 0.93
N ILE A 539 15.21 -21.40 -0.37
CA ILE A 539 14.04 -21.96 -1.06
C ILE A 539 14.50 -23.10 -1.94
N CYS A 540 13.88 -24.27 -1.80
CA CYS A 540 14.14 -25.45 -2.60
C CYS A 540 12.86 -25.91 -3.29
N PHE A 541 12.99 -26.28 -4.56
CA PHE A 541 11.92 -26.78 -5.42
C PHE A 541 12.25 -28.18 -5.94
N LEU A 542 11.27 -29.06 -5.93
CA LEU A 542 11.36 -30.40 -6.51
C LEU A 542 10.07 -30.76 -7.26
N GLN A 543 10.19 -31.09 -8.53
CA GLN A 543 9.11 -31.74 -9.28
C GLN A 543 9.21 -33.26 -9.13
N LEU A 544 8.17 -33.92 -8.62
CA LEU A 544 8.15 -35.37 -8.37
C LEU A 544 6.82 -35.99 -8.80
N ASP A 545 6.86 -36.95 -9.74
CA ASP A 545 5.69 -37.72 -10.19
C ASP A 545 4.46 -36.90 -10.61
N GLY A 546 4.67 -35.67 -11.08
CA GLY A 546 3.60 -34.74 -11.46
C GLY A 546 3.28 -33.71 -10.38
N ASP A 547 3.73 -33.89 -9.15
CA ASP A 547 3.56 -32.94 -8.05
C ASP A 547 4.71 -31.95 -7.96
N SER A 548 4.43 -30.78 -7.39
CA SER A 548 5.42 -29.75 -7.11
C SER A 548 5.60 -29.60 -5.60
N LEU A 549 6.83 -29.82 -5.12
CA LEU A 549 7.21 -29.71 -3.71
C LEU A 549 8.09 -28.48 -3.51
N ILE A 550 7.75 -27.66 -2.53
CA ILE A 550 8.47 -26.44 -2.17
C ILE A 550 8.81 -26.49 -0.69
N ALA A 551 10.06 -26.17 -0.36
CA ALA A 551 10.51 -25.98 1.00
C ALA A 551 11.26 -24.66 1.13
N ARG A 552 10.83 -23.80 2.04
CA ARG A 552 11.52 -22.61 2.50
C ARG A 552 12.00 -22.85 3.93
N ALA A 553 13.27 -22.59 4.22
CA ALA A 553 13.84 -22.79 5.55
C ALA A 553 15.02 -21.84 5.81
N PRO A 554 15.48 -21.66 7.06
CA PRO A 554 16.60 -20.77 7.38
C PRO A 554 17.93 -21.24 6.78
N ASP A 555 18.06 -22.53 6.48
CA ASP A 555 19.29 -23.10 5.92
C ASP A 555 19.02 -24.27 4.96
N MET A 556 20.04 -24.57 4.15
CA MET A 556 20.01 -25.60 3.12
C MET A 556 19.80 -27.02 3.69
N PRO A 557 20.50 -27.45 4.77
CA PRO A 557 20.22 -28.75 5.39
C PRO A 557 18.76 -28.95 5.78
N THR A 558 18.14 -27.93 6.38
CA THR A 558 16.74 -27.98 6.81
C THR A 558 15.80 -28.06 5.61
N ALA A 559 16.00 -27.21 4.59
CA ALA A 559 15.18 -27.26 3.36
C ALA A 559 15.25 -28.63 2.65
N LEU A 560 16.43 -29.23 2.58
CA LEU A 560 16.63 -30.55 1.99
C LEU A 560 16.01 -31.68 2.83
N ALA A 561 16.07 -31.59 4.16
CA ALA A 561 15.44 -32.56 5.05
C ALA A 561 13.90 -32.54 4.93
N ILE A 562 13.31 -31.35 4.77
CA ILE A 562 11.89 -31.18 4.50
C ILE A 562 11.52 -31.86 3.19
N LEU A 563 12.19 -31.54 2.08
CA LEU A 563 11.90 -32.16 0.78
C LEU A 563 12.08 -33.68 0.80
N ALA A 564 13.09 -34.20 1.50
CA ALA A 564 13.27 -35.64 1.68
C ALA A 564 12.09 -36.30 2.44
N THR A 565 11.52 -35.58 3.42
CA THR A 565 10.34 -36.04 4.16
C THR A 565 9.08 -36.00 3.29
N LEU A 566 8.88 -34.93 2.53
CA LEU A 566 7.72 -34.77 1.63
C LEU A 566 7.72 -35.73 0.44
N SER A 567 8.91 -36.13 -0.03
CA SER A 567 9.09 -37.08 -1.15
C SER A 567 9.06 -38.55 -0.72
N ALA A 568 9.01 -38.84 0.58
CA ALA A 568 8.92 -40.21 1.05
C ALA A 568 7.54 -40.81 0.69
N PRO A 569 7.49 -42.04 0.17
CA PRO A 569 6.21 -42.70 -0.09
C PRO A 569 5.45 -42.89 1.23
N HIS A 570 4.21 -42.39 1.27
CA HIS A 570 3.29 -42.61 2.40
C HIS A 570 3.14 -44.13 2.61
N SER A 571 3.45 -44.61 3.82
CA SER A 571 3.45 -46.04 4.17
C SER A 571 2.11 -46.52 4.71
#